data_AF-A0A1E3YLC5-F1
#
_entry.id   AF-A0A1E3YLC5-F1
#
_cell.length_a   1.000
_cell.length_b   1.000
_cell.length_c   1.000
_cell.angle_alpha   90.00
_cell.angle_beta   90.00
_cell.angle_gamma   90.00
#
_symmetry.space_group_name_H-M   'P 1'
#
loop_
_entity.id
_entity.type
_entity.pdbx_description
1 polymer ?
#
loop_
_entity_poly.entity_id
_entity_poly.type
_entity_poly.pdbx_seq_one_letter_code
_entity_poly.pdbx_strand_id
1 'polypeptide(L)' 'RLASDAGRAIYRRRKAIVEPVIGWIKHVLGVRQFNVRGGANARGEWTLVCLAVNLKRLHRLQTA' A
#
# COMPACT_ATOMS: atom_id res chain seq x y z
N ARG A 1 -12.19 -10.35 -16.57
CA ARG A 1 -11.79 -8.91 -16.52
C ARG A 1 -10.28 -8.67 -16.60
N LEU A 2 -9.42 -9.49 -15.96
CA LEU A 2 -7.95 -9.35 -16.07
C LEU A 2 -7.36 -9.86 -17.40
N ALA A 3 -8.06 -10.78 -18.07
CA ALA A 3 -7.64 -11.38 -19.34
C ALA A 3 -7.91 -10.51 -20.59
N SER A 4 -8.51 -9.32 -20.44
CA SER A 4 -8.59 -8.36 -21.57
C SER A 4 -7.30 -7.56 -21.68
N ASP A 5 -7.02 -6.98 -22.84
CA ASP A 5 -5.85 -6.11 -23.03
C ASP A 5 -5.83 -4.93 -22.07
N ALA A 6 -6.99 -4.28 -21.87
CA ALA A 6 -7.15 -3.23 -20.89
C ALA A 6 -6.86 -3.72 -19.47
N GLY A 7 -7.35 -4.92 -19.11
CA GLY A 7 -7.10 -5.54 -17.81
C GLY A 7 -5.60 -5.81 -17.58
N ARG A 8 -4.92 -6.37 -18.57
CA ARG A 8 -3.47 -6.61 -18.55
C ARG A 8 -2.67 -5.32 -18.42
N ALA A 9 -3.04 -4.27 -19.14
CA ALA A 9 -2.37 -2.97 -19.07
C ALA A 9 -2.47 -2.35 -17.66
N ILE A 10 -3.68 -2.33 -17.08
CA ILE A 10 -3.90 -1.83 -15.71
C ILE A 10 -3.11 -2.67 -14.70
N TYR A 11 -3.14 -3.99 -14.83
CA TYR A 11 -2.42 -4.89 -13.93
C TYR A 11 -0.90 -4.67 -13.97
N ARG A 12 -0.31 -4.55 -15.18
CA ARG A 12 1.11 -4.20 -15.35
C ARG A 12 1.45 -2.86 -14.68
N ARG A 13 0.61 -1.84 -14.84
CA ARG A 13 0.81 -0.53 -14.18
C ARG A 13 0.77 -0.65 -12.66
N ARG A 14 -0.17 -1.43 -12.11
CA ARG A 14 -0.27 -1.65 -10.65
C ARG A 14 0.95 -2.38 -10.10
N LYS A 15 1.52 -3.32 -10.85
CA LYS A 15 2.75 -4.02 -10.45
C LYS A 15 3.90 -3.04 -10.20
N ALA A 16 4.02 -1.99 -11.03
CA ALA A 16 5.07 -0.98 -10.85
C ALA A 16 4.79 0.01 -9.70
N ILE A 17 3.52 0.35 -9.45
CA ILE A 17 3.16 1.40 -8.49
C ILE A 17 2.93 0.85 -7.08
N VAL A 18 2.21 -0.26 -6.96
CA VAL A 18 1.70 -0.76 -5.68
C VAL A 18 2.71 -1.69 -4.99
N GLU A 19 3.42 -2.53 -5.74
CA GLU A 19 4.38 -3.47 -5.16
C GLU A 19 5.50 -2.78 -4.35
N PRO A 20 6.10 -1.66 -4.79
CA PRO A 20 7.09 -0.97 -3.98
C PRO A 20 6.52 -0.44 -2.67
N VAL A 21 5.28 0.07 -2.67
CA VAL A 21 4.61 0.57 -1.47
C VAL A 21 4.35 -0.58 -0.49
N ILE A 22 3.86 -1.72 -0.98
CA ILE A 22 3.66 -2.92 -0.14
C ILE A 22 4.98 -3.45 0.40
N GLY A 23 6.04 -3.46 -0.41
CA GLY A 23 7.39 -3.82 0.03
C GLY A 23 7.88 -2.90 1.14
N TRP A 24 7.65 -1.59 1.00
CA TRP A 24 8.03 -0.60 2.01
C TRP A 24 7.29 -0.78 3.34
N ILE A 25 5.98 -1.02 3.27
CA ILE A 25 5.15 -1.33 4.44
C ILE A 25 5.72 -2.54 5.20
N LYS A 26 6.08 -3.61 4.49
CA LYS A 26 6.58 -4.85 5.09
C LYS A 26 8.00 -4.74 5.63
N HIS A 27 8.91 -4.10 4.88
CA HIS A 27 10.34 -4.13 5.17
C HIS A 27 10.86 -2.90 5.91
N VAL A 28 10.19 -1.75 5.79
CA VAL A 28 10.62 -0.50 6.46
C VAL A 28 9.68 -0.11 7.58
N LEU A 29 8.36 -0.25 7.40
CA LEU A 29 7.41 -0.02 8.50
C LEU A 29 7.21 -1.25 9.39
N GLY A 30 7.66 -2.43 8.97
CA GLY A 30 7.60 -3.67 9.77
C GLY A 30 6.21 -4.29 9.90
N VAL A 31 5.20 -3.80 9.17
CA VAL A 31 3.84 -4.32 9.25
C VAL A 31 3.74 -5.63 8.47
N ARG A 32 3.64 -6.75 9.20
CA ARG A 32 3.59 -8.12 8.64
C ARG A 32 2.25 -8.82 8.81
N GLN A 33 1.48 -8.40 9.80
CA GLN A 33 0.18 -8.96 10.15
C GLN A 33 -0.73 -7.85 10.66
N PHE A 34 -2.04 -8.09 10.57
CA PHE A 34 -3.03 -7.27 11.24
C PHE A 34 -3.13 -7.70 12.70
N ASN A 35 -3.20 -6.73 13.60
CA ASN A 35 -3.31 -6.98 15.03
C ASN A 35 -4.77 -7.12 15.49
N VAL A 36 -5.72 -6.68 14.65
CA VAL A 36 -7.15 -6.76 14.93
C VAL A 36 -7.85 -7.82 14.09
N ARG A 37 -8.92 -8.40 14.63
CA ARG A 37 -9.80 -9.34 13.93
C ARG A 37 -11.04 -8.65 13.38
N GLY A 38 -11.60 -9.23 12.31
CA GLY A 38 -12.79 -8.74 11.62
C GLY A 38 -12.46 -7.74 10.51
N GLY A 39 -13.13 -7.88 9.37
CA GLY A 39 -12.82 -7.09 8.18
C GLY A 39 -13.00 -5.58 8.37
N ALA A 40 -13.93 -5.15 9.22
CA ALA A 40 -14.13 -3.73 9.53
C ALA A 40 -12.91 -3.14 10.26
N ASN A 41 -12.45 -3.81 11.31
CA ASN A 41 -11.29 -3.36 12.09
C ASN A 41 -10.00 -3.43 11.27
N ALA A 42 -9.80 -4.50 10.49
CA ALA A 42 -8.63 -4.66 9.62
C ALA A 42 -8.55 -3.55 8.55
N ARG A 43 -9.70 -3.07 8.04
CA ARG A 43 -9.75 -1.90 7.15
C ARG A 43 -9.32 -0.61 7.86
N GLY A 44 -9.72 -0.44 9.13
CA GLY A 44 -9.26 0.67 9.96
C GLY A 44 -7.74 0.65 10.15
N GLU A 45 -7.19 -0.49 10.57
CA GLU A 45 -5.74 -0.68 10.71
C GLU A 45 -5.01 -0.42 9.38
N TRP A 46 -5.52 -0.95 8.27
CA TRP A 46 -4.94 -0.71 6.95
C TRP A 46 -4.94 0.78 6.56
N THR A 47 -6.00 1.51 6.90
CA THR A 47 -6.09 2.96 6.65
C THR A 47 -5.00 3.71 7.42
N LEU A 48 -4.75 3.36 8.67
CA LEU A 48 -3.67 3.94 9.49
C LEU A 48 -2.29 3.64 8.90
N VAL A 49 -2.05 2.40 8.45
CA VAL A 49 -0.81 2.01 7.77
C VAL A 49 -0.58 2.85 6.51
N CYS A 50 -1.61 3.00 5.67
CA CYS A 50 -1.52 3.85 4.47
C CYS A 50 -1.30 5.33 4.81
N LEU A 51 -1.93 5.84 5.87
CA LEU A 51 -1.70 7.20 6.34
C LEU A 51 -0.23 7.42 6.74
N ALA A 52 0.34 6.49 7.51
CA ALA A 52 1.75 6.57 7.93
C ALA A 52 2.72 6.60 6.73
N VAL A 53 2.47 5.76 5.71
CA VAL A 53 3.22 5.78 4.44
C VAL A 53 3.15 7.15 3.76
N ASN A 54 1.94 7.71 3.64
CA ASN A 54 1.72 9.00 2.98
C ASN A 54 2.39 10.15 3.74
N LEU A 55 2.28 10.18 5.08
CA LEU A 55 2.93 11.17 5.92
C LEU A 55 4.46 11.12 5.79
N LYS A 56 5.05 9.93 5.83
CA LYS A 56 6.50 9.76 5.65
C LYS A 56 6.97 10.23 4.27
N ARG A 57 6.17 9.99 3.22
CA ARG A 57 6.45 10.49 1.87
C ARG A 57 6.33 12.02 1.79
N LEU A 58 5.27 12.59 2.37
CA LEU A 58 5.05 14.04 2.38
C LEU A 58 6.19 14.76 3.10
N HIS A 59 6.59 14.28 4.28
CA HIS A 59 7.71 14.86 5.03
C HIS A 59 9.00 14.90 4.18
N ARG A 60 9.35 13.81 3.50
CA ARG A 60 10.53 13.77 2.61
C ARG A 60 10.44 14.73 1.42
N LEU A 61 9.23 15.00 0.92
CA LEU A 61 9.02 15.95 -0.17
C LEU A 61 9.06 17.40 0.31
N GLN A 62 8.73 17.67 1.57
CA GLN A 62 8.81 19.00 2.18
C GLN A 62 10.23 19.37 2.61
N THR A 63 11.07 18.39 2.91
CA THR A 63 12.48 18.60 3.28
C THR A 63 13.44 18.60 2.10
N ALA A 64 12.93 18.55 0.86
CA ALA A 64 13.68 18.63 -0.39
C ALA A 64 13.40 19.97 -1.07
#